data_AF-A0A6H0ZZQ9-F1
#
_entry.id   AF-A0A6H0ZZQ9-F1
#
_cell.length_a   1.000
_cell.length_b   1.000
_cell.length_c   1.000
_cell.angle_alpha   90.00
_cell.angle_beta   90.00
_cell.angle_gamma   90.00
#
_symmetry.space_group_name_H-M   'P 1'
#
loop_
_entity.id
_entity.type
_entity.pdbx_description
1 polymer ?
#
loop_
_entity_poly.entity_id
_entity_poly.type
_entity_poly.pdbx_seq_one_letter_code
_entity_poly.pdbx_strand_id
1 'polypeptide(L)'
;MHRRRSAAIGTFALTLFAPLVVVGGSATAGTAASPDALRTPALPANATAGPSVVTPAMQTEIDRVVKAGQTASARSAMRAGPTSLADSQVRCADFEGQRYCLNTGWTTASQASVRREAAGDLTALAARSRSTETTGDLTVADAMRQRAALSPRKRAAAERAELTEAAESVGKVWLLRHQVQGEPLPDGFLERHPEITVDSTPVAARSTTSDTTTATTKSTKDYPQQDVILNRNRIKEQNRTYWCGVSAMQTIAWNASGTRKSQRYWAARLGTTTSGTAISEMVRVTNAYTGWDKERFAGKYIVLDIGSWSYRQWWKLQMRHITDYHAPVILHPILLRQFYPYLDDDASGHFQVGRGYDKNGSKANKLKYFEPWNQQRFDPSEPFISRTQTRGAYKSYRANQAHSMHNIGV
;
A
#
# COMPACT_ATOMS: atom_id res chain seq x y z
N MET A 1 -13.84 54.34 7.81
CA MET A 1 -15.32 54.28 7.97
C MET A 1 -15.92 53.68 6.70
N HIS A 2 -17.05 52.97 6.87
CA HIS A 2 -17.87 52.26 5.87
C HIS A 2 -17.39 50.88 5.35
N ARG A 3 -17.81 49.87 6.13
CA ARG A 3 -18.10 48.49 5.72
C ARG A 3 -19.29 48.45 4.75
N ARG A 4 -19.28 47.50 3.80
CA ARG A 4 -20.50 46.79 3.38
C ARG A 4 -20.24 45.29 3.31
N ARG A 5 -21.13 44.57 3.98
CA ARG A 5 -21.26 43.11 4.03
C ARG A 5 -22.31 42.72 3.00
N SER A 6 -22.13 41.57 2.35
CA SER A 6 -23.21 40.84 1.70
C SER A 6 -23.17 39.40 2.21
N ALA A 7 -24.20 39.02 2.95
CA ALA A 7 -24.51 37.65 3.33
C ALA A 7 -25.74 37.24 2.52
N ALA A 8 -25.67 36.10 1.84
CA ALA A 8 -26.80 35.47 1.19
C ALA A 8 -27.27 34.28 2.05
N ILE A 9 -28.55 34.31 2.38
CA ILE A 9 -29.30 33.33 3.16
C ILE A 9 -29.76 32.24 2.21
N GLY A 10 -29.49 30.97 2.54
CA GLY A 10 -29.94 29.79 1.80
C GLY A 10 -30.52 28.76 2.76
N THR A 11 -31.82 28.54 2.60
CA THR A 11 -32.80 27.85 3.44
C THR A 11 -32.48 26.37 3.75
N PHE A 12 -32.55 25.98 5.02
CA PHE A 12 -32.56 24.58 5.49
C PHE A 12 -34.01 24.10 5.59
N ALA A 13 -34.37 23.04 4.86
CA ALA A 13 -35.65 22.35 5.03
C ALA A 13 -35.48 21.22 6.07
N LEU A 14 -36.19 21.33 7.19
CA LEU A 14 -36.35 20.29 8.20
C LEU A 14 -37.54 19.41 7.80
N THR A 15 -37.31 18.13 7.52
CA THR A 15 -38.36 17.10 7.46
C THR A 15 -38.45 16.38 8.79
N LEU A 16 -39.55 16.61 9.50
CA LEU A 16 -40.03 15.86 10.66
C LEU A 16 -40.66 14.54 10.20
N PHE A 17 -40.23 13.42 10.78
CA PHE A 17 -40.97 12.15 10.75
C PHE A 17 -41.51 11.86 12.15
N ALA A 18 -42.83 11.69 12.24
CA ALA A 18 -43.55 11.28 13.45
C ALA A 18 -43.52 9.75 13.60
N PRO A 19 -43.59 9.20 14.84
CA PRO A 19 -43.66 7.76 15.05
C PRO A 19 -45.12 7.29 15.04
N LEU A 20 -45.41 6.26 14.24
CA LEU A 20 -46.65 5.49 14.31
C LEU A 20 -46.41 4.25 15.16
N VAL A 21 -47.04 4.24 16.34
CA VAL A 21 -47.21 3.08 17.20
C VAL A 21 -48.28 2.19 16.58
N VAL A 22 -47.94 0.94 16.26
CA VAL A 22 -48.91 -0.13 16.02
C VAL A 22 -48.63 -1.25 17.00
N VAL A 23 -49.60 -1.49 17.88
CA VAL A 23 -49.71 -2.64 18.77
C VAL A 23 -50.44 -3.74 17.99
N GLY A 24 -49.91 -4.97 18.01
CA GLY A 24 -50.68 -6.14 17.61
C GLY A 24 -49.87 -7.41 17.36
N GLY A 25 -50.17 -8.45 18.12
CA GLY A 25 -50.17 -9.84 17.62
C GLY A 25 -49.00 -10.73 18.03
N SER A 26 -49.15 -11.43 19.15
CA SER A 26 -48.41 -12.67 19.42
C SER A 26 -48.78 -13.73 18.39
N ALA A 27 -47.81 -14.17 17.60
CA ALA A 27 -47.88 -15.39 16.80
C ALA A 27 -46.57 -16.17 16.97
N THR A 28 -46.67 -17.28 17.70
CA THR A 28 -45.69 -18.36 17.73
C THR A 28 -45.57 -18.96 16.33
N ALA A 29 -44.51 -18.60 15.62
CA ALA A 29 -44.12 -19.24 14.37
C ALA A 29 -42.78 -19.96 14.58
N GLY A 30 -42.78 -21.26 14.27
CA GLY A 30 -41.67 -22.17 14.51
C GLY A 30 -40.36 -21.70 13.87
N THR A 31 -39.28 -22.02 14.56
CA THR A 31 -37.90 -21.94 14.11
C THR A 31 -37.73 -22.80 12.85
N ALA A 32 -37.99 -22.20 11.69
CA ALA A 32 -37.52 -22.74 10.43
C ALA A 32 -35.99 -22.64 10.45
N ALA A 33 -35.32 -23.80 10.51
CA ALA A 33 -33.89 -23.89 10.27
C ALA A 33 -33.59 -23.22 8.92
N SER A 34 -32.78 -22.17 8.95
CA SER A 34 -32.28 -21.56 7.71
C SER A 34 -31.55 -22.64 6.90
N PRO A 35 -31.85 -22.78 5.59
CA PRO A 35 -31.14 -23.71 4.73
C PRO A 35 -29.67 -23.28 4.67
N ASP A 36 -28.79 -24.26 4.88
CA ASP A 36 -27.33 -24.23 4.72
C ASP A 36 -26.77 -22.90 4.22
N ALA A 37 -26.43 -22.02 5.15
CA ALA A 37 -25.38 -21.05 4.89
C ALA A 37 -24.12 -21.87 4.65
N LEU A 38 -23.77 -22.06 3.37
CA LEU A 38 -22.50 -22.61 2.91
C LEU A 38 -21.39 -22.09 3.84
N ARG A 39 -20.90 -22.97 4.72
CA ARG A 39 -19.88 -22.62 5.70
C ARG A 39 -18.64 -22.24 4.91
N THR A 40 -18.37 -20.94 4.78
CA THR A 40 -17.09 -20.46 4.27
C THR A 40 -16.00 -21.15 5.10
N PRO A 41 -15.05 -21.85 4.48
CA PRO A 41 -14.05 -22.58 5.25
C PRO A 41 -13.30 -21.59 6.15
N ALA A 42 -13.11 -21.98 7.40
CA ALA A 42 -12.51 -21.16 8.43
C ALA A 42 -11.03 -20.88 8.10
N LEU A 43 -10.71 -19.64 7.71
CA LEU A 43 -9.32 -19.22 7.45
C LEU A 43 -8.56 -18.97 8.75
N PRO A 44 -7.33 -19.52 8.93
CA PRO A 44 -6.48 -19.18 10.03
C PRO A 44 -6.25 -17.69 10.11
N ALA A 45 -6.26 -17.20 11.33
CA ALA A 45 -6.11 -15.78 11.60
C ALA A 45 -4.76 -15.22 11.12
N ASN A 46 -3.75 -16.05 10.92
CA ASN A 46 -2.41 -15.73 10.39
C ASN A 46 -2.20 -16.23 8.94
N ALA A 47 -3.26 -16.60 8.21
CA ALA A 47 -3.12 -17.07 6.84
C ALA A 47 -2.32 -16.06 5.99
N THR A 48 -1.48 -16.63 5.14
CA THR A 48 -0.73 -15.95 4.09
C THR A 48 -1.02 -16.64 2.77
N ALA A 49 -0.49 -16.11 1.67
CA ALA A 49 -0.59 -16.75 0.38
C ALA A 49 0.81 -16.87 -0.23
N GLY A 50 1.12 -18.07 -0.73
CA GLY A 50 2.18 -18.27 -1.71
C GLY A 50 1.83 -17.62 -3.06
N PRO A 51 2.68 -17.80 -4.08
CA PRO A 51 2.37 -17.33 -5.43
C PRO A 51 1.22 -18.14 -6.04
N SER A 52 0.18 -17.44 -6.48
CA SER A 52 -0.93 -18.01 -7.26
C SER A 52 -0.45 -18.48 -8.63
N VAL A 53 -1.08 -19.54 -9.15
CA VAL A 53 -0.84 -19.99 -10.54
C VAL A 53 -1.44 -18.98 -11.51
N VAL A 54 -0.66 -18.55 -12.51
CA VAL A 54 -1.18 -17.72 -13.61
C VAL A 54 -2.06 -18.57 -14.53
N THR A 55 -3.37 -18.38 -14.44
CA THR A 55 -4.33 -19.12 -15.26
C THR A 55 -4.34 -18.64 -16.73
N PRO A 56 -4.88 -19.43 -17.67
CA PRO A 56 -5.06 -18.98 -19.07
C PRO A 56 -5.89 -17.70 -19.21
N ALA A 57 -6.88 -17.50 -18.33
CA ALA A 57 -7.69 -16.28 -18.30
C ALA A 57 -6.85 -15.06 -17.87
N MET A 58 -6.03 -15.21 -16.82
CA MET A 58 -5.09 -14.18 -16.40
C MET A 58 -4.06 -13.88 -17.50
N GLN A 59 -3.55 -14.90 -18.18
CA GLN A 59 -2.60 -14.72 -19.29
C GLN A 59 -3.23 -13.93 -20.44
N THR A 60 -4.48 -14.25 -20.79
CA THR A 60 -5.25 -13.50 -21.80
C THR A 60 -5.44 -12.04 -21.39
N GLU A 61 -5.70 -11.78 -20.11
CA GLU A 61 -5.84 -10.43 -19.59
C GLU A 61 -4.52 -9.64 -19.63
N ILE A 62 -3.40 -10.28 -19.26
CA ILE A 62 -2.06 -9.72 -19.38
C ILE A 62 -1.79 -9.34 -20.85
N ASP A 63 -2.09 -10.24 -21.79
CA ASP A 63 -1.89 -10.02 -23.22
C ASP A 63 -2.74 -8.86 -23.75
N ARG A 64 -4.00 -8.76 -23.31
CA ARG A 64 -4.90 -7.66 -23.65
C ARG A 64 -4.30 -6.31 -23.22
N VAL A 65 -3.85 -6.21 -21.97
CA VAL A 65 -3.27 -4.96 -21.43
C VAL A 65 -1.98 -4.58 -22.13
N VAL A 66 -1.06 -5.54 -22.33
CA VAL A 66 0.21 -5.30 -23.01
C VAL A 66 -0.01 -4.91 -24.47
N LYS A 67 -0.91 -5.59 -25.18
CA LYS A 67 -1.25 -5.26 -26.58
C LYS A 67 -1.85 -3.86 -26.70
N ALA A 68 -2.73 -3.46 -25.78
CA ALA A 68 -3.24 -2.09 -25.73
C ALA A 68 -2.14 -1.04 -25.51
N GLY A 69 -1.06 -1.39 -24.78
CA GLY A 69 0.12 -0.54 -24.62
C GLY A 69 1.01 -0.46 -25.87
N GLN A 70 0.94 -1.42 -26.78
CA GLN A 70 1.71 -1.43 -28.03
C GLN A 70 1.08 -0.58 -29.12
N THR A 71 -0.26 -0.48 -29.14
CA THR A 71 -0.98 0.38 -30.10
C THR A 71 -0.88 1.87 -29.73
N ALA A 72 -0.59 2.19 -28.47
CA ALA A 72 -0.36 3.56 -28.02
C ALA A 72 1.06 4.04 -28.33
N SER A 73 1.21 5.11 -29.13
CA SER A 73 2.50 5.79 -29.29
C SER A 73 2.84 6.59 -28.04
N ALA A 74 3.55 5.97 -27.09
CA ALA A 74 3.93 6.60 -25.83
C ALA A 74 4.78 7.88 -26.03
N ARG A 75 5.63 7.92 -27.06
CA ARG A 75 6.44 9.12 -27.37
C ARG A 75 5.58 10.27 -27.91
N SER A 76 4.57 9.96 -28.72
CA SER A 76 3.61 10.97 -29.17
C SER A 76 2.75 11.45 -27.99
N ALA A 77 2.33 10.54 -27.11
CA ALA A 77 1.57 10.87 -25.91
C ALA A 77 2.33 11.80 -24.95
N MET A 78 3.64 11.58 -24.76
CA MET A 78 4.50 12.50 -23.99
C MET A 78 4.50 13.94 -24.56
N ARG A 79 4.44 14.08 -25.88
CA ARG A 79 4.40 15.40 -26.54
C ARG A 79 3.01 16.04 -26.52
N ALA A 80 1.95 15.22 -26.47
CA ALA A 80 0.57 15.67 -26.50
C ALA A 80 0.07 16.24 -25.16
N GLY A 81 0.72 15.90 -24.04
CA GLY A 81 0.49 16.53 -22.74
C GLY A 81 0.10 15.56 -21.61
N PRO A 82 -0.19 16.08 -20.40
CA PRO A 82 -0.48 15.29 -19.20
C PRO A 82 -1.54 14.21 -19.39
N THR A 83 -2.72 14.58 -19.91
CA THR A 83 -3.85 13.65 -20.10
C THR A 83 -3.50 12.53 -21.07
N SER A 84 -2.90 12.87 -22.22
CA SER A 84 -2.49 11.86 -23.21
C SER A 84 -1.42 10.92 -22.66
N LEU A 85 -0.47 11.45 -21.87
CA LEU A 85 0.52 10.61 -21.20
C LEU A 85 -0.16 9.66 -20.21
N ALA A 86 -1.03 10.16 -19.33
CA ALA A 86 -1.76 9.34 -18.37
C ALA A 86 -2.60 8.25 -19.06
N ASP A 87 -3.37 8.59 -20.10
CA ASP A 87 -4.15 7.64 -20.89
C ASP A 87 -3.27 6.55 -21.52
N SER A 88 -2.07 6.93 -21.95
CA SER A 88 -1.10 6.02 -22.57
C SER A 88 -0.28 5.20 -21.59
N GLN A 89 -0.27 5.51 -20.28
CA GLN A 89 0.55 4.79 -19.30
C GLN A 89 -0.30 4.06 -18.25
N VAL A 90 -1.48 4.58 -17.91
CA VAL A 90 -2.41 3.94 -16.98
C VAL A 90 -3.30 2.96 -17.75
N ARG A 91 -2.99 1.67 -17.59
CA ARG A 91 -3.85 0.57 -18.00
C ARG A 91 -4.00 -0.38 -16.83
N CYS A 92 -5.19 -0.94 -16.69
CA CYS A 92 -5.50 -1.88 -15.63
C CYS A 92 -5.87 -3.24 -16.20
N ALA A 93 -5.49 -4.26 -15.42
CA ALA A 93 -5.92 -5.64 -15.57
C ALA A 93 -6.92 -5.98 -14.45
N ASP A 94 -7.90 -6.81 -14.76
CA ASP A 94 -8.79 -7.41 -13.77
C ASP A 94 -8.44 -8.90 -13.61
N PHE A 95 -7.97 -9.29 -12.42
CA PHE A 95 -7.64 -10.67 -12.05
C PHE A 95 -8.63 -11.15 -11.01
N GLU A 96 -9.52 -12.08 -11.38
CA GLU A 96 -10.54 -12.63 -10.47
C GLU A 96 -11.39 -11.56 -9.76
N GLY A 97 -11.79 -10.52 -10.50
CA GLY A 97 -12.57 -9.40 -9.96
C GLY A 97 -11.74 -8.36 -9.17
N GLN A 98 -10.43 -8.56 -9.04
CA GLN A 98 -9.51 -7.64 -8.39
C GLN A 98 -8.78 -6.81 -9.44
N ARG A 99 -8.74 -5.49 -9.27
CA ARG A 99 -8.10 -4.58 -10.23
C ARG A 99 -6.65 -4.28 -9.86
N TYR A 100 -5.77 -4.45 -10.84
CA TYR A 100 -4.39 -4.00 -10.79
C TYR A 100 -4.15 -2.96 -11.89
N CYS A 101 -3.57 -1.80 -11.56
CA CYS A 101 -3.21 -0.78 -12.54
C CYS A 101 -1.69 -0.62 -12.62
N LEU A 102 -1.14 -0.66 -13.84
CA LEU A 102 0.30 -0.53 -14.08
C LEU A 102 0.87 0.73 -13.42
N ASN A 103 2.00 0.57 -12.73
CA ASN A 103 2.71 1.54 -11.92
C ASN A 103 1.96 2.06 -10.68
N THR A 104 0.67 1.74 -10.51
CA THR A 104 -0.13 2.14 -9.34
C THR A 104 -0.19 1.03 -8.29
N GLY A 105 -0.40 -0.22 -8.72
CA GLY A 105 -0.63 -1.37 -7.85
C GLY A 105 -2.08 -1.84 -7.83
N TRP A 106 -2.43 -2.63 -6.81
CA TRP A 106 -3.78 -3.13 -6.58
C TRP A 106 -4.68 -2.03 -6.02
N THR A 107 -5.82 -1.79 -6.67
CA THR A 107 -6.72 -0.69 -6.34
C THR A 107 -8.20 -1.11 -6.38
N THR A 108 -9.06 -0.35 -5.71
CA THR A 108 -10.52 -0.41 -5.88
C THR A 108 -11.03 0.68 -6.82
N ALA A 109 -10.19 1.63 -7.22
CA ALA A 109 -10.55 2.72 -8.11
C ALA A 109 -10.83 2.20 -9.54
N SER A 110 -11.66 2.90 -10.29
CA SER A 110 -11.81 2.63 -11.73
C SER A 110 -10.57 3.08 -12.49
N GLN A 111 -10.25 2.43 -13.62
CA GLN A 111 -9.16 2.87 -14.49
C GLN A 111 -9.31 4.35 -14.88
N ALA A 112 -10.54 4.81 -15.14
CA ALA A 112 -10.82 6.21 -15.44
C ALA A 112 -10.49 7.13 -14.26
N SER A 113 -10.71 6.70 -13.02
CA SER A 113 -10.32 7.46 -11.83
C SER A 113 -8.81 7.56 -11.70
N VAL A 114 -8.09 6.43 -11.82
CA VAL A 114 -6.62 6.40 -11.74
C VAL A 114 -6.00 7.28 -12.84
N ARG A 115 -6.56 7.25 -14.06
CA ARG A 115 -6.14 8.13 -15.17
C ARG A 115 -6.31 9.61 -14.85
N ARG A 116 -7.48 10.00 -14.34
CA ARG A 116 -7.77 11.40 -13.99
C ARG A 116 -6.84 11.90 -12.89
N GLU A 117 -6.61 11.09 -11.88
CA GLU A 117 -5.71 11.40 -10.77
C GLU A 117 -4.27 11.60 -11.29
N ALA A 118 -3.75 10.64 -12.05
CA ALA A 118 -2.42 10.75 -12.63
C ALA A 118 -2.27 11.94 -13.61
N ALA A 119 -3.30 12.25 -14.40
CA ALA A 119 -3.31 13.43 -15.25
C ALA A 119 -3.31 14.74 -14.43
N GLY A 120 -4.04 14.75 -13.32
CA GLY A 120 -4.04 15.84 -12.33
C GLY A 120 -2.66 16.05 -11.72
N ASP A 121 -2.00 14.98 -11.30
CA ASP A 121 -0.63 15.03 -10.74
C ASP A 121 0.39 15.52 -11.77
N LEU A 122 0.33 15.01 -13.00
CA LEU A 122 1.16 15.46 -14.11
C LEU A 122 0.99 16.96 -14.37
N THR A 123 -0.26 17.45 -14.32
CA THR A 123 -0.59 18.87 -14.52
C THR A 123 -0.08 19.72 -13.35
N ALA A 124 -0.32 19.28 -12.12
CA ALA A 124 0.14 19.98 -10.93
C ALA A 124 1.68 20.06 -10.88
N LEU A 125 2.38 19.00 -11.26
CA LEU A 125 3.84 18.98 -11.34
C LEU A 125 4.37 19.91 -12.44
N ALA A 126 3.71 19.96 -13.60
CA ALA A 126 4.07 20.89 -14.68
C ALA A 126 3.87 22.37 -14.28
N ALA A 127 2.91 22.66 -13.40
CA ALA A 127 2.62 24.01 -12.93
C ALA A 127 3.51 24.47 -11.76
N ARG A 128 4.30 23.59 -11.14
CA ARG A 128 5.17 23.96 -10.01
C ARG A 128 6.33 24.84 -10.48
N SER A 129 6.39 26.05 -9.96
CA SER A 129 7.46 27.03 -10.21
C SER A 129 8.62 26.97 -9.21
N ARG A 130 8.45 26.27 -8.08
CA ARG A 130 9.47 26.15 -7.02
C ARG A 130 10.03 24.73 -6.94
N SER A 131 11.33 24.63 -6.74
CA SER A 131 11.98 23.37 -6.39
C SER A 131 11.56 22.96 -4.98
N THR A 132 10.84 21.85 -4.86
CA THR A 132 10.65 21.15 -3.58
C THR A 132 11.90 20.33 -3.29
N GLU A 133 12.30 20.22 -2.02
CA GLU A 133 13.36 19.30 -1.63
C GLU A 133 12.98 17.86 -2.01
N THR A 134 13.75 17.25 -2.90
CA THR A 134 13.48 15.90 -3.40
C THR A 134 14.16 14.88 -2.51
N THR A 135 13.40 14.01 -1.87
CA THR A 135 13.98 13.02 -0.94
C THR A 135 14.21 11.63 -1.56
N GLY A 136 13.69 11.40 -2.78
CA GLY A 136 14.08 10.25 -3.61
C GLY A 136 13.02 9.20 -3.89
N ASP A 137 11.74 9.50 -3.66
CA ASP A 137 10.67 8.75 -4.29
C ASP A 137 10.60 9.10 -5.78
N LEU A 138 10.23 8.13 -6.62
CA LEU A 138 9.92 8.41 -8.01
C LEU A 138 8.46 8.84 -8.12
N THR A 139 8.25 10.10 -8.48
CA THR A 139 6.91 10.65 -8.68
C THR A 139 6.13 9.91 -9.77
N VAL A 140 4.79 9.98 -9.74
CA VAL A 140 3.90 9.45 -10.80
C VAL A 140 4.38 9.91 -12.18
N ALA A 141 4.66 11.20 -12.31
CA ALA A 141 5.04 11.80 -13.58
C ALA A 141 6.36 11.26 -14.11
N ASP A 142 7.38 11.16 -13.25
CA ASP A 142 8.69 10.68 -13.67
C ASP A 142 8.66 9.17 -13.94
N ALA A 143 7.88 8.39 -13.18
CA ALA A 143 7.63 6.98 -13.48
C ALA A 143 7.00 6.81 -14.88
N MET A 144 5.98 7.60 -15.19
CA MET A 144 5.33 7.58 -16.50
C MET A 144 6.25 8.00 -17.64
N ARG A 145 7.06 9.06 -17.45
CA ARG A 145 8.05 9.50 -18.45
C ARG A 145 9.14 8.45 -18.67
N GLN A 146 9.67 7.85 -17.60
CA GLN A 146 10.67 6.79 -17.69
C GLN A 146 10.12 5.58 -18.45
N ARG A 147 8.89 5.16 -18.14
CA ARG A 147 8.21 4.05 -18.84
C ARG A 147 7.95 4.37 -20.32
N ALA A 148 7.49 5.59 -20.62
CA ALA A 148 7.24 6.04 -21.98
C ALA A 148 8.52 6.20 -22.83
N ALA A 149 9.67 6.47 -22.20
CA ALA A 149 10.97 6.56 -22.86
C ALA A 149 11.51 5.19 -23.32
N LEU A 150 11.06 4.08 -22.74
CA LEU A 150 11.45 2.74 -23.17
C LEU A 150 11.02 2.46 -24.62
N SER A 151 11.83 1.69 -25.34
CA SER A 151 11.43 1.11 -26.62
C SER A 151 10.14 0.27 -26.45
N PRO A 152 9.26 0.17 -27.45
CA PRO A 152 8.02 -0.61 -27.35
C PRO A 152 8.22 -2.04 -26.82
N ARG A 153 9.26 -2.75 -27.29
CA ARG A 153 9.60 -4.11 -26.83
C ARG A 153 9.99 -4.15 -25.34
N LYS A 154 10.89 -3.27 -24.90
CA LYS A 154 11.29 -3.18 -23.48
C LYS A 154 10.13 -2.79 -22.57
N ARG A 155 9.26 -1.87 -23.02
CA ARG A 155 8.06 -1.48 -22.29
C ARG A 155 7.11 -2.67 -22.13
N ALA A 156 6.75 -3.32 -23.23
CA ALA A 156 5.87 -4.49 -23.22
C ALA A 156 6.41 -5.63 -22.34
N ALA A 157 7.73 -5.87 -22.35
CA ALA A 157 8.35 -6.86 -21.48
C ALA A 157 8.24 -6.49 -19.99
N ALA A 158 8.47 -5.22 -19.65
CA ALA A 158 8.34 -4.75 -18.27
C ALA A 158 6.89 -4.77 -17.77
N GLU A 159 5.93 -4.35 -18.61
CA GLU A 159 4.50 -4.39 -18.29
C GLU A 159 4.01 -5.83 -18.11
N ARG A 160 4.47 -6.75 -18.97
CA ARG A 160 4.17 -8.19 -18.81
C ARG A 160 4.71 -8.73 -17.51
N ALA A 161 5.97 -8.45 -17.18
CA ALA A 161 6.57 -8.91 -15.93
C ALA A 161 5.80 -8.39 -14.71
N GLU A 162 5.46 -7.09 -14.70
CA GLU A 162 4.67 -6.47 -13.63
C GLU A 162 3.28 -7.10 -13.49
N LEU A 163 2.57 -7.33 -14.60
CA LEU A 163 1.23 -7.92 -14.57
C LEU A 163 1.24 -9.41 -14.26
N THR A 164 2.28 -10.15 -14.67
CA THR A 164 2.50 -11.54 -14.24
C THR A 164 2.73 -11.58 -12.73
N GLU A 165 3.60 -10.69 -12.20
CA GLU A 165 3.83 -10.61 -10.77
C GLU A 165 2.55 -10.27 -9.99
N ALA A 166 1.71 -9.38 -10.55
CA ALA A 166 0.40 -9.06 -10.01
C ALA A 166 -0.51 -10.29 -10.05
N ALA A 167 -0.70 -10.96 -11.19
CA ALA A 167 -1.55 -12.15 -11.29
C ALA A 167 -1.17 -13.24 -10.26
N GLU A 168 0.12 -13.48 -10.06
CA GLU A 168 0.65 -14.41 -9.03
C GLU A 168 0.37 -13.99 -7.58
N SER A 169 -0.18 -12.79 -7.35
CA SER A 169 -0.47 -12.26 -6.01
C SER A 169 -1.97 -12.06 -5.74
N VAL A 170 -2.84 -12.47 -6.66
CA VAL A 170 -4.29 -12.26 -6.54
C VAL A 170 -4.86 -12.95 -5.29
N GLY A 171 -4.37 -14.16 -4.94
CA GLY A 171 -4.78 -14.86 -3.72
C GLY A 171 -4.46 -14.06 -2.46
N LYS A 172 -3.24 -13.48 -2.39
CA LYS A 172 -2.83 -12.59 -1.29
C LYS A 172 -3.73 -11.36 -1.19
N VAL A 173 -4.12 -10.77 -2.31
CA VAL A 173 -4.94 -9.55 -2.33
C VAL A 173 -6.33 -9.82 -1.79
N TRP A 174 -6.99 -10.86 -2.29
CA TRP A 174 -8.28 -11.30 -1.75
C TRP A 174 -8.20 -11.59 -0.25
N LEU A 175 -7.16 -12.30 0.19
CA LEU A 175 -6.93 -12.59 1.60
C LEU A 175 -6.78 -11.31 2.44
N LEU A 176 -5.98 -10.34 1.98
CA LEU A 176 -5.80 -9.07 2.67
C LEU A 176 -7.08 -8.24 2.69
N ARG A 177 -7.86 -8.18 1.60
CA ARG A 177 -9.13 -7.45 1.59
C ARG A 177 -10.15 -8.10 2.52
N HIS A 178 -10.24 -9.42 2.52
CA HIS A 178 -11.07 -10.15 3.47
C HIS A 178 -10.66 -9.86 4.91
N GLN A 179 -9.38 -9.97 5.22
CA GLN A 179 -8.88 -9.84 6.58
C GLN A 179 -8.84 -8.40 7.06
N VAL A 180 -8.56 -7.43 6.20
CA VAL A 180 -8.35 -6.02 6.60
C VAL A 180 -9.61 -5.18 6.37
N GLN A 181 -10.30 -5.40 5.25
CA GLN A 181 -11.45 -4.60 4.83
C GLN A 181 -12.79 -5.28 5.11
N GLY A 182 -12.80 -6.60 5.36
CA GLY A 182 -14.00 -7.37 5.63
C GLY A 182 -14.76 -7.76 4.36
N GLU A 183 -14.12 -7.75 3.19
CA GLU A 183 -14.72 -8.23 1.94
C GLU A 183 -14.95 -9.75 2.02
N PRO A 184 -16.13 -10.28 1.66
CA PRO A 184 -16.33 -11.72 1.61
C PRO A 184 -15.42 -12.34 0.53
N LEU A 185 -14.87 -13.52 0.82
CA LEU A 185 -14.17 -14.29 -0.21
C LEU A 185 -15.19 -14.84 -1.22
N PRO A 186 -14.84 -14.91 -2.51
CA PRO A 186 -15.69 -15.58 -3.50
C PRO A 186 -15.96 -17.04 -3.14
N ASP A 187 -17.09 -17.58 -3.60
CA ASP A 187 -17.39 -19.00 -3.43
C ASP A 187 -16.30 -19.87 -4.06
N GLY A 188 -15.92 -20.96 -3.39
CA GLY A 188 -14.88 -21.87 -3.85
C GLY A 188 -13.46 -21.26 -3.91
N PHE A 189 -13.23 -20.11 -3.26
CA PHE A 189 -11.97 -19.37 -3.38
C PHE A 189 -10.78 -20.16 -2.84
N LEU A 190 -10.91 -20.83 -1.69
CA LEU A 190 -9.79 -21.57 -1.09
C LEU A 190 -9.44 -22.82 -1.89
N GLU A 191 -10.41 -23.42 -2.55
CA GLU A 191 -10.23 -24.53 -3.48
C GLU A 191 -9.50 -24.10 -4.75
N ARG A 192 -9.75 -22.87 -5.23
CA ARG A 192 -9.02 -22.27 -6.36
C ARG A 192 -7.64 -21.75 -6.01
N HIS A 193 -7.40 -21.42 -4.73
CA HIS A 193 -6.15 -20.89 -4.23
C HIS A 193 -5.51 -21.81 -3.16
N PRO A 194 -5.06 -23.02 -3.55
CA PRO A 194 -4.42 -23.95 -2.63
C PRO A 194 -3.09 -23.44 -2.06
N GLU A 195 -2.49 -22.41 -2.67
CA GLU A 195 -1.31 -21.70 -2.16
C GLU A 195 -1.58 -20.87 -0.90
N ILE A 196 -2.86 -20.67 -0.55
CA ILE A 196 -3.23 -20.05 0.72
C ILE A 196 -3.01 -21.08 1.79
N THR A 197 -1.90 -20.94 2.49
CA THR A 197 -1.52 -21.87 3.54
C THR A 197 -2.40 -21.64 4.76
N VAL A 198 -3.27 -22.63 4.97
CA VAL A 198 -4.11 -22.80 6.15
C VAL A 198 -3.22 -23.45 7.22
N ASP A 199 -2.20 -22.73 7.71
CA ASP A 199 -1.16 -23.33 8.54
C ASP A 199 -1.79 -24.01 9.77
N SER A 200 -1.66 -25.35 9.83
CA SER A 200 -2.41 -26.21 10.75
C SER A 200 -1.62 -26.52 12.03
N THR A 201 -0.48 -25.87 12.28
CA THR A 201 0.29 -26.08 13.52
C THR A 201 1.22 -24.91 13.86
N PRO A 202 1.49 -24.66 15.17
CA PRO A 202 1.96 -23.38 15.68
C PRO A 202 3.46 -23.17 15.53
N VAL A 203 3.87 -21.91 15.34
CA VAL A 203 5.25 -21.44 15.52
C VAL A 203 5.59 -21.48 17.02
N ALA A 204 5.80 -22.68 17.55
CA ALA A 204 6.26 -23.05 18.89
C ALA A 204 5.63 -22.27 20.07
N ALA A 205 4.73 -22.94 20.82
CA ALA A 205 4.06 -22.47 22.05
C ALA A 205 2.94 -21.42 21.86
N ARG A 206 1.73 -21.89 21.51
CA ARG A 206 0.48 -21.22 21.91
C ARG A 206 -0.28 -22.12 22.87
N SER A 207 0.07 -22.01 24.15
CA SER A 207 -0.74 -22.53 25.24
C SER A 207 -1.99 -21.64 25.36
N THR A 208 -3.15 -22.20 25.02
CA THR A 208 -4.39 -22.30 25.83
C THR A 208 -5.57 -22.58 24.90
N THR A 209 -6.06 -23.82 24.93
CA THR A 209 -7.45 -24.26 24.65
C THR A 209 -8.11 -23.69 23.38
N SER A 210 -7.94 -24.42 22.27
CA SER A 210 -8.79 -24.31 21.08
C SER A 210 -10.13 -24.99 21.33
N ASP A 211 -11.16 -24.18 21.60
CA ASP A 211 -12.53 -24.56 21.29
C ASP A 211 -12.78 -24.33 19.80
N THR A 212 -13.37 -25.34 19.16
CA THR A 212 -13.75 -25.39 17.75
C THR A 212 -14.78 -24.29 17.46
N THR A 213 -14.30 -23.08 17.18
CA THR A 213 -15.15 -21.92 16.87
C THR A 213 -14.72 -21.32 15.52
N THR A 214 -15.73 -21.12 14.68
CA THR A 214 -15.74 -20.40 13.41
C THR A 214 -14.62 -19.36 13.35
N ALA A 215 -13.65 -19.52 12.43
CA ALA A 215 -12.55 -18.57 12.33
C ALA A 215 -13.11 -17.18 12.03
N THR A 216 -13.01 -16.31 13.02
CA THR A 216 -13.42 -14.92 12.92
C THR A 216 -12.21 -14.09 12.50
N THR A 217 -12.42 -13.18 11.55
CA THR A 217 -11.41 -12.22 11.13
C THR A 217 -10.91 -11.42 12.33
N LYS A 218 -9.60 -11.48 12.64
CA LYS A 218 -8.99 -10.70 13.72
C LYS A 218 -9.42 -9.24 13.67
N SER A 219 -9.81 -8.68 14.80
CA SER A 219 -9.96 -7.26 15.04
C SER A 219 -8.65 -6.63 15.53
N THR A 220 -8.64 -5.32 15.72
CA THR A 220 -7.49 -4.61 16.32
C THR A 220 -7.23 -4.97 17.79
N LYS A 221 -8.25 -5.53 18.48
CA LYS A 221 -8.15 -5.95 19.88
C LYS A 221 -7.28 -7.20 20.03
N ASP A 222 -7.28 -8.06 19.01
CA ASP A 222 -6.61 -9.37 19.02
C ASP A 222 -5.08 -9.29 18.85
N TYR A 223 -4.58 -8.12 18.46
CA TYR A 223 -3.14 -7.87 18.34
C TYR A 223 -2.53 -7.45 19.70
N PRO A 224 -1.25 -7.73 19.99
CA PRO A 224 -0.56 -7.27 21.19
C PRO A 224 -0.63 -5.74 21.36
N GLN A 225 -0.50 -5.24 22.59
CA GLN A 225 -0.52 -3.80 22.86
C GLN A 225 0.56 -3.04 22.10
N GLN A 226 1.74 -3.63 21.98
CA GLN A 226 2.84 -3.13 21.20
C GLN A 226 3.58 -4.31 20.57
N ASP A 227 4.17 -4.06 19.41
CA ASP A 227 5.07 -5.02 18.78
C ASP A 227 6.16 -4.27 18.01
N VAL A 228 7.32 -4.90 17.87
CA VAL A 228 8.50 -4.37 17.20
C VAL A 228 9.25 -5.51 16.54
N ILE A 229 9.51 -5.32 15.27
CA ILE A 229 10.43 -6.11 14.46
C ILE A 229 11.64 -5.25 14.08
N LEU A 230 12.63 -5.92 13.47
CA LEU A 230 13.89 -5.36 12.99
C LEU A 230 14.82 -4.85 14.10
N ASN A 231 16.12 -4.93 13.84
CA ASN A 231 17.14 -4.41 14.73
C ASN A 231 17.34 -2.91 14.47
N ARG A 232 17.16 -2.09 15.52
CA ARG A 232 17.30 -0.62 15.44
C ARG A 232 18.69 -0.11 15.07
N ASN A 233 19.71 -0.96 15.13
CA ASN A 233 21.08 -0.62 14.74
C ASN A 233 21.36 -0.93 13.26
N ARG A 234 20.43 -1.57 12.54
CA ARG A 234 20.57 -1.95 11.12
C ARG A 234 19.89 -0.95 10.19
N ILE A 235 20.21 0.33 10.37
CA ILE A 235 19.69 1.48 9.61
C ILE A 235 20.82 2.48 9.39
N LYS A 236 20.80 3.18 8.26
CA LYS A 236 21.63 4.35 7.98
C LYS A 236 20.79 5.44 7.31
N GLU A 237 21.21 6.68 7.47
CA GLU A 237 20.66 7.78 6.67
C GLU A 237 21.05 7.62 5.19
N GLN A 238 20.25 8.20 4.30
CA GLN A 238 20.53 8.18 2.87
C GLN A 238 21.75 9.05 2.52
N ASN A 239 22.56 8.61 1.55
CA ASN A 239 23.79 9.29 1.18
C ASN A 239 23.60 10.40 0.13
N ARG A 240 22.45 10.45 -0.53
CA ARG A 240 22.09 11.45 -1.53
C ARG A 240 20.67 11.93 -1.28
N THR A 241 20.37 13.17 -1.67
CA THR A 241 19.04 13.74 -1.47
C THR A 241 17.95 12.89 -2.11
N TYR A 242 18.20 12.25 -3.25
CA TYR A 242 17.24 11.39 -3.95
C TYR A 242 17.35 9.88 -3.63
N TRP A 243 17.91 9.47 -2.50
CA TRP A 243 18.20 8.05 -2.16
C TRP A 243 17.40 7.48 -0.98
N CYS A 244 16.21 8.01 -0.66
CA CYS A 244 15.38 7.44 0.41
C CYS A 244 15.04 5.96 0.16
N GLY A 245 14.57 5.61 -1.04
CA GLY A 245 14.26 4.22 -1.41
C GLY A 245 15.48 3.30 -1.32
N VAL A 246 16.65 3.79 -1.73
CA VAL A 246 17.92 3.05 -1.65
C VAL A 246 18.30 2.72 -0.21
N SER A 247 18.19 3.70 0.68
CA SER A 247 18.53 3.51 2.08
C SER A 247 17.46 2.69 2.84
N ALA A 248 16.19 2.86 2.50
CA ALA A 248 15.10 2.01 2.98
C ALA A 248 15.34 0.54 2.56
N MET A 249 15.68 0.28 1.29
CA MET A 249 15.99 -1.07 0.81
C MET A 249 17.21 -1.66 1.51
N GLN A 250 18.27 -0.86 1.70
CA GLN A 250 19.43 -1.29 2.49
C GLN A 250 19.00 -1.75 3.89
N THR A 251 18.11 -1.01 4.54
CA THR A 251 17.61 -1.30 5.88
C THR A 251 16.80 -2.59 5.90
N ILE A 252 15.88 -2.77 4.94
CA ILE A 252 15.06 -3.98 4.80
C ILE A 252 15.95 -5.21 4.61
N ALA A 253 16.89 -5.15 3.66
CA ALA A 253 17.76 -6.27 3.32
C ALA A 253 18.83 -6.57 4.38
N TRP A 254 19.35 -5.53 5.05
CA TRP A 254 20.28 -5.71 6.16
C TRP A 254 19.60 -6.36 7.36
N ASN A 255 18.35 -5.99 7.65
CA ASN A 255 17.59 -6.64 8.71
C ASN A 255 17.27 -8.10 8.40
N ALA A 256 17.03 -8.45 7.13
CA ALA A 256 16.81 -9.83 6.73
C ALA A 256 18.08 -10.70 6.80
N SER A 257 19.18 -10.23 6.19
CA SER A 257 20.40 -11.04 6.01
C SER A 257 21.44 -10.90 7.11
N GLY A 258 21.30 -9.91 8.00
CA GLY A 258 22.33 -9.53 8.96
C GLY A 258 23.54 -8.81 8.37
N THR A 259 23.68 -8.78 7.03
CA THR A 259 24.84 -8.20 6.35
C THR A 259 24.47 -6.91 5.61
N ARG A 260 25.23 -5.84 5.84
CA ARG A 260 25.02 -4.56 5.14
C ARG A 260 25.69 -4.55 3.77
N LYS A 261 24.92 -4.40 2.70
CA LYS A 261 25.42 -4.00 1.37
C LYS A 261 25.38 -2.48 1.23
N SER A 262 26.21 -1.90 0.36
CA SER A 262 26.29 -0.44 0.18
C SER A 262 25.02 0.15 -0.45
N GLN A 263 24.77 1.45 -0.26
CA GLN A 263 23.64 2.11 -0.94
C GLN A 263 23.80 2.09 -2.46
N ARG A 264 25.02 2.19 -3.00
CA ARG A 264 25.28 2.05 -4.45
C ARG A 264 24.84 0.67 -4.98
N TYR A 265 25.07 -0.40 -4.23
CA TYR A 265 24.64 -1.75 -4.61
C TYR A 265 23.11 -1.85 -4.74
N TRP A 266 22.36 -1.19 -3.85
CA TRP A 266 20.90 -1.17 -3.90
C TRP A 266 20.36 -0.23 -4.96
N ALA A 267 20.97 0.95 -5.14
CA ALA A 267 20.61 1.88 -6.23
C ALA A 267 20.65 1.19 -7.60
N ALA A 268 21.67 0.37 -7.86
CA ALA A 268 21.78 -0.39 -9.10
C ALA A 268 20.65 -1.43 -9.28
N ARG A 269 20.21 -2.10 -8.21
CA ARG A 269 19.13 -3.11 -8.25
C ARG A 269 17.75 -2.51 -8.39
N LEU A 270 17.55 -1.36 -7.75
CA LEU A 270 16.31 -0.59 -7.78
C LEU A 270 16.17 0.22 -9.07
N GLY A 271 17.23 0.34 -9.87
CA GLY A 271 17.23 1.24 -11.03
C GLY A 271 17.10 2.71 -10.64
N THR A 272 17.52 3.08 -9.42
CA THR A 272 17.37 4.44 -8.88
C THR A 272 18.11 5.45 -9.76
N THR A 273 17.40 6.49 -10.18
CA THR A 273 17.97 7.65 -10.89
C THR A 273 18.02 8.88 -9.99
N THR A 274 18.40 10.03 -10.53
CA THR A 274 18.28 11.32 -9.82
C THR A 274 16.83 11.68 -9.50
N SER A 275 15.87 11.09 -10.21
CA SER A 275 14.43 11.25 -9.93
C SER A 275 13.93 10.32 -8.83
N GLY A 276 14.79 9.49 -8.22
CA GLY A 276 14.39 8.59 -7.14
C GLY A 276 14.09 7.16 -7.55
N THR A 277 13.30 6.46 -6.73
CA THR A 277 12.99 5.03 -6.84
C THR A 277 11.47 4.80 -6.90
N ALA A 278 10.99 3.94 -7.80
CA ALA A 278 9.57 3.58 -7.83
C ALA A 278 9.22 2.58 -6.72
N ILE A 279 8.02 2.67 -6.16
CA ILE A 279 7.55 1.69 -5.17
C ILE A 279 7.43 0.27 -5.74
N SER A 280 7.08 0.14 -7.03
CA SER A 280 7.09 -1.16 -7.72
C SER A 280 8.48 -1.78 -7.72
N GLU A 281 9.53 -0.99 -7.91
CA GLU A 281 10.92 -1.45 -7.82
C GLU A 281 11.31 -1.79 -6.37
N MET A 282 10.82 -1.04 -5.37
CA MET A 282 11.00 -1.39 -3.97
C MET A 282 10.40 -2.77 -3.64
N VAL A 283 9.17 -3.04 -4.11
CA VAL A 283 8.50 -4.32 -3.91
C VAL A 283 9.21 -5.45 -4.68
N ARG A 284 9.50 -5.25 -5.97
CA ARG A 284 10.21 -6.23 -6.80
C ARG A 284 11.57 -6.63 -6.21
N VAL A 285 12.36 -5.64 -5.77
CA VAL A 285 13.68 -5.91 -5.16
C VAL A 285 13.55 -6.53 -3.77
N THR A 286 12.51 -6.20 -3.00
CA THR A 286 12.23 -6.89 -1.73
C THR A 286 12.01 -8.39 -1.98
N ASN A 287 11.09 -8.70 -2.90
CA ASN A 287 10.78 -10.08 -3.28
C ASN A 287 12.01 -10.82 -3.79
N ALA A 288 12.82 -10.20 -4.65
CA ALA A 288 13.95 -10.88 -5.26
C ALA A 288 15.18 -11.05 -4.35
N TYR A 289 15.36 -10.24 -3.30
CA TYR A 289 16.67 -10.14 -2.61
C TYR A 289 16.65 -10.19 -1.08
N THR A 290 15.49 -10.22 -0.42
CA THR A 290 15.45 -10.14 1.06
C THR A 290 14.96 -11.41 1.72
N GLY A 291 14.12 -12.21 1.05
CA GLY A 291 13.48 -13.37 1.64
C GLY A 291 12.30 -13.03 2.54
N TRP A 292 11.85 -11.77 2.56
CA TRP A 292 10.63 -11.35 3.28
C TRP A 292 9.36 -11.83 2.56
N ASP A 293 9.50 -12.22 1.31
CA ASP A 293 8.48 -12.81 0.42
C ASP A 293 8.15 -14.27 0.72
N LYS A 294 8.90 -14.92 1.63
CA LYS A 294 8.66 -16.29 2.02
C LYS A 294 7.37 -16.42 2.83
N GLU A 295 6.70 -17.56 2.70
CA GLU A 295 5.42 -17.85 3.37
C GLU A 295 5.47 -17.69 4.90
N ARG A 296 6.58 -18.07 5.54
CA ARG A 296 6.77 -17.84 6.99
C ARG A 296 6.79 -16.36 7.41
N PHE A 297 6.80 -15.44 6.45
CA PHE A 297 6.74 -14.00 6.65
C PHE A 297 5.48 -13.43 5.99
N ALA A 298 5.61 -12.46 5.07
CA ALA A 298 4.46 -11.78 4.47
C ALA A 298 3.94 -12.46 3.20
N GLY A 299 4.61 -13.52 2.72
CA GLY A 299 4.45 -13.93 1.33
C GLY A 299 4.90 -12.82 0.37
N LYS A 300 4.70 -13.01 -0.93
CA LYS A 300 5.13 -12.07 -1.97
C LYS A 300 4.62 -10.65 -1.70
N TYR A 301 5.51 -9.66 -1.62
CA TYR A 301 5.12 -8.26 -1.43
C TYR A 301 4.37 -7.76 -2.66
N ILE A 302 3.40 -6.91 -2.43
CA ILE A 302 2.55 -6.24 -3.40
C ILE A 302 2.50 -4.74 -3.12
N VAL A 303 2.15 -3.96 -4.14
CA VAL A 303 1.80 -2.55 -3.96
C VAL A 303 0.29 -2.45 -3.79
N LEU A 304 -0.17 -1.94 -2.65
CA LEU A 304 -1.57 -1.66 -2.39
C LEU A 304 -1.82 -0.15 -2.48
N ASP A 305 -2.81 0.25 -3.28
CA ASP A 305 -3.43 1.56 -3.21
C ASP A 305 -4.36 1.63 -1.99
N ILE A 306 -4.12 2.63 -1.16
CA ILE A 306 -4.81 2.92 0.09
C ILE A 306 -5.65 4.22 0.03
N GLY A 307 -5.85 4.80 -1.16
CA GLY A 307 -6.55 6.08 -1.33
C GLY A 307 -7.96 6.07 -0.73
N SER A 308 -8.68 4.96 -0.89
CA SER A 308 -10.03 4.76 -0.33
C SER A 308 -10.06 4.22 1.11
N TRP A 309 -8.91 3.89 1.69
CA TRP A 309 -8.87 3.18 2.97
C TRP A 309 -9.14 4.14 4.13
N SER A 310 -9.87 3.65 5.12
CA SER A 310 -9.98 4.27 6.44
C SER A 310 -8.71 4.07 7.26
N TYR A 311 -8.50 4.94 8.26
CA TYR A 311 -7.43 4.75 9.24
C TYR A 311 -7.50 3.39 9.94
N ARG A 312 -8.71 2.85 10.19
CA ARG A 312 -8.88 1.55 10.85
C ARG A 312 -8.32 0.41 9.99
N GLN A 313 -8.61 0.42 8.69
CA GLN A 313 -8.08 -0.57 7.74
C GLN A 313 -6.56 -0.45 7.64
N TRP A 314 -6.03 0.76 7.43
CA TRP A 314 -4.59 0.98 7.37
C TRP A 314 -3.89 0.53 8.66
N TRP A 315 -4.42 0.91 9.82
CA TRP A 315 -3.83 0.54 11.11
C TRP A 315 -3.83 -0.97 11.35
N LYS A 316 -4.91 -1.64 10.95
CA LYS A 316 -5.04 -3.09 11.03
C LYS A 316 -4.02 -3.79 10.13
N LEU A 317 -3.78 -3.29 8.91
CA LEU A 317 -2.72 -3.78 8.04
C LEU A 317 -1.35 -3.67 8.71
N GLN A 318 -1.03 -2.52 9.34
CA GLN A 318 0.26 -2.37 10.03
C GLN A 318 0.46 -3.43 11.12
N MET A 319 -0.53 -3.61 12.00
CA MET A 319 -0.44 -4.60 13.08
C MET A 319 -0.32 -6.02 12.53
N ARG A 320 -1.11 -6.36 11.50
CA ARG A 320 -1.02 -7.66 10.83
C ARG A 320 0.38 -7.92 10.29
N HIS A 321 0.91 -6.99 9.51
CA HIS A 321 2.19 -7.17 8.84
C HIS A 321 3.36 -7.29 9.82
N ILE A 322 3.28 -6.56 10.93
CA ILE A 322 4.31 -6.57 11.98
C ILE A 322 4.20 -7.83 12.86
N THR A 323 3.00 -8.19 13.31
CA THR A 323 2.82 -9.26 14.31
C THR A 323 2.58 -10.62 13.70
N ASP A 324 1.74 -10.71 12.66
CA ASP A 324 1.42 -12.01 12.07
C ASP A 324 2.47 -12.43 11.05
N TYR A 325 2.97 -11.49 10.25
CA TYR A 325 3.96 -11.75 9.20
C TYR A 325 5.40 -11.50 9.64
N HIS A 326 5.63 -10.89 10.81
CA HIS A 326 6.96 -10.53 11.29
C HIS A 326 7.84 -9.80 10.25
N ALA A 327 7.20 -8.99 9.40
CA ALA A 327 7.81 -8.46 8.19
C ALA A 327 7.71 -6.92 8.12
N PRO A 328 8.71 -6.23 7.56
CA PRO A 328 8.71 -4.77 7.46
C PRO A 328 7.64 -4.26 6.50
N VAL A 329 7.10 -3.07 6.77
CA VAL A 329 6.18 -2.39 5.84
C VAL A 329 6.95 -1.33 5.05
N ILE A 330 6.81 -1.30 3.73
CA ILE A 330 7.36 -0.21 2.89
C ILE A 330 6.36 0.93 2.89
N LEU A 331 6.60 1.95 3.71
CA LEU A 331 5.77 3.14 3.78
C LEU A 331 6.18 4.13 2.68
N HIS A 332 5.19 4.75 2.04
CA HIS A 332 5.40 5.76 0.99
C HIS A 332 4.68 7.08 1.31
N PRO A 333 5.09 7.80 2.38
CA PRO A 333 4.49 9.08 2.75
C PRO A 333 5.00 10.26 1.92
N ILE A 334 4.27 11.37 1.97
CA ILE A 334 4.84 12.70 1.70
C ILE A 334 5.43 13.30 2.98
N LEU A 335 6.64 13.87 2.91
CA LEU A 335 7.31 14.46 4.07
C LEU A 335 6.91 15.92 4.27
N LEU A 336 5.76 16.13 4.93
CA LEU A 336 5.31 17.46 5.32
C LEU A 336 5.40 17.65 6.84
N ARG A 337 5.81 18.83 7.29
CA ARG A 337 5.95 19.22 8.70
C ARG A 337 4.67 19.01 9.50
N GLN A 338 3.51 19.24 8.88
CA GLN A 338 2.21 18.99 9.51
C GLN A 338 2.05 17.52 9.98
N PHE A 339 2.66 16.58 9.26
CA PHE A 339 2.66 15.16 9.61
C PHE A 339 3.90 14.76 10.41
N TYR A 340 5.04 15.36 10.11
CA TYR A 340 6.35 15.05 10.69
C TYR A 340 7.01 16.32 11.24
N PRO A 341 6.66 16.76 12.47
CA PRO A 341 7.13 18.03 13.02
C PRO A 341 8.61 18.05 13.40
N TYR A 342 9.34 16.95 13.19
CA TYR A 342 10.80 16.93 13.32
C TYR A 342 11.52 17.40 12.05
N LEU A 343 10.77 17.62 10.96
CA LEU A 343 11.28 18.24 9.74
C LEU A 343 11.37 19.75 9.95
N ASP A 344 12.44 20.35 9.46
CA ASP A 344 12.56 21.81 9.38
C ASP A 344 11.85 22.36 8.14
N ASP A 345 12.05 21.68 7.01
CA ASP A 345 11.37 21.94 5.73
C ASP A 345 10.41 20.83 5.27
N ASP A 346 9.40 21.24 4.50
CA ASP A 346 8.57 20.33 3.72
C ASP A 346 9.37 19.76 2.54
N ALA A 347 9.18 18.47 2.26
CA ALA A 347 9.88 17.76 1.20
C ALA A 347 8.93 16.87 0.36
N SER A 348 9.49 16.21 -0.66
CA SER A 348 8.73 15.36 -1.60
C SER A 348 8.18 14.09 -0.96
N GLY A 349 7.66 13.19 -1.80
CA GLY A 349 7.42 11.82 -1.39
C GLY A 349 8.69 11.14 -0.85
N HIS A 350 8.52 10.07 -0.09
CA HIS A 350 9.62 9.45 0.64
C HIS A 350 9.35 7.99 0.95
N PHE A 351 10.40 7.20 1.20
CA PHE A 351 10.27 5.84 1.71
C PHE A 351 10.70 5.73 3.16
N GLN A 352 9.81 5.26 4.03
CA GLN A 352 10.12 4.87 5.41
C GLN A 352 9.95 3.35 5.57
N VAL A 353 10.61 2.76 6.57
CA VAL A 353 10.45 1.32 6.86
C VAL A 353 9.65 1.15 8.15
N GLY A 354 8.38 0.76 8.02
CA GLY A 354 7.53 0.41 9.14
C GLY A 354 8.05 -0.84 9.84
N ARG A 355 8.20 -0.77 11.17
CA ARG A 355 8.87 -1.82 11.96
C ARG A 355 8.20 -2.15 13.28
N GLY A 356 7.10 -1.50 13.61
CA GLY A 356 6.48 -1.68 14.92
C GLY A 356 5.34 -0.72 15.16
N TYR A 357 4.64 -0.96 16.26
CA TYR A 357 3.50 -0.15 16.66
C TYR A 357 3.31 -0.13 18.19
N ASP A 358 2.41 0.73 18.65
CA ASP A 358 1.92 0.84 20.03
C ASP A 358 0.46 1.34 20.01
N LYS A 359 -0.48 0.55 20.54
CA LYS A 359 -1.91 0.85 20.61
C LYS A 359 -2.27 1.92 21.66
N ASN A 360 -1.30 2.38 22.45
CA ASN A 360 -1.34 3.53 23.39
C ASN A 360 -2.64 3.77 24.21
N GLY A 361 -3.49 2.76 24.39
CA GLY A 361 -4.71 2.81 25.19
C GLY A 361 -5.67 3.91 24.74
N SER A 362 -5.99 4.82 25.66
CA SER A 362 -6.85 6.00 25.40
C SER A 362 -6.12 7.13 24.66
N LYS A 363 -4.81 7.04 24.47
CA LYS A 363 -4.00 8.03 23.75
C LYS A 363 -3.86 7.62 22.29
N ALA A 364 -3.40 8.56 21.46
CA ALA A 364 -3.17 8.29 20.04
C ALA A 364 -2.15 7.14 19.84
N ASN A 365 -2.53 6.15 19.02
CA ASN A 365 -1.65 5.06 18.59
C ASN A 365 -0.36 5.61 17.97
N LYS A 366 0.72 4.85 18.09
CA LYS A 366 2.03 5.22 17.54
C LYS A 366 2.52 4.17 16.54
N LEU A 367 3.02 4.64 15.41
CA LEU A 367 3.80 3.84 14.47
C LEU A 367 5.28 3.99 14.78
N LYS A 368 6.01 2.88 14.73
CA LYS A 368 7.47 2.84 14.81
C LYS A 368 8.02 2.57 13.41
N TYR A 369 8.91 3.42 12.93
CA TYR A 369 9.52 3.27 11.61
C TYR A 369 10.99 3.71 11.63
N PHE A 370 11.72 3.30 10.60
CA PHE A 370 13.03 3.86 10.28
C PHE A 370 12.91 5.01 9.28
N GLU A 371 13.65 6.08 9.56
CA GLU A 371 13.69 7.31 8.80
C GLU A 371 15.06 7.43 8.10
N PRO A 372 15.13 7.27 6.77
CA PRO A 372 16.33 7.51 6.00
C PRO A 372 16.74 8.98 5.83
N TRP A 373 15.81 9.92 5.93
CA TRP A 373 16.03 11.35 5.69
C TRP A 373 16.77 12.02 6.85
N ASN A 374 17.88 12.71 6.58
CA ASN A 374 18.56 13.56 7.55
C ASN A 374 18.87 14.91 6.90
N GLN A 375 18.12 15.95 7.22
CA GLN A 375 18.33 17.29 6.65
C GLN A 375 19.74 17.79 6.98
N GLN A 376 20.18 17.57 8.22
CA GLN A 376 21.54 17.90 8.68
C GLN A 376 22.67 17.35 7.80
N ARG A 377 22.45 16.22 7.12
CA ARG A 377 23.46 15.63 6.25
C ARG A 377 23.72 16.48 5.00
N PHE A 378 22.69 17.15 4.51
CA PHE A 378 22.72 17.93 3.27
C PHE A 378 22.84 19.43 3.53
N ASP A 379 22.34 19.87 4.68
CA ASP A 379 22.53 21.21 5.22
C ASP A 379 22.90 21.11 6.71
N PRO A 380 24.17 21.32 7.11
CA PRO A 380 24.61 21.20 8.51
C PRO A 380 23.93 22.13 9.51
N SER A 381 23.24 23.17 9.06
CA SER A 381 22.48 24.08 9.94
C SER A 381 21.19 23.46 10.45
N GLU A 382 20.70 22.43 9.76
CA GLU A 382 19.46 21.73 10.07
C GLU A 382 19.58 20.80 11.29
N PRO A 383 18.47 20.54 12.01
CA PRO A 383 18.48 19.66 13.16
C PRO A 383 18.73 18.20 12.75
N PHE A 384 19.42 17.47 13.64
CA PHE A 384 19.61 16.04 13.46
C PHE A 384 18.28 15.29 13.57
N ILE A 385 17.95 14.51 12.54
CA ILE A 385 16.79 13.62 12.56
C ILE A 385 17.21 12.24 13.07
N SER A 386 16.50 11.70 14.06
CA SER A 386 16.75 10.32 14.51
C SER A 386 16.39 9.30 13.42
N ARG A 387 17.23 8.28 13.23
CA ARG A 387 16.94 7.17 12.31
C ARG A 387 15.78 6.30 12.77
N THR A 388 15.52 6.27 14.08
CA THR A 388 14.44 5.47 14.67
C THR A 388 13.37 6.41 15.19
N GLN A 389 12.18 6.31 14.60
CA GLN A 389 11.05 7.16 14.91
C GLN A 389 9.94 6.37 15.62
N THR A 390 9.25 7.04 16.53
CA THR A 390 7.99 6.58 17.14
C THR A 390 7.03 7.76 17.13
N ARG A 391 6.08 7.78 16.19
CA ARG A 391 5.22 8.96 15.91
C ARG A 391 3.75 8.56 15.82
N GLY A 392 2.86 9.55 15.84
CA GLY A 392 1.41 9.32 15.74
C GLY A 392 1.06 8.54 14.48
N ALA A 393 0.42 7.38 14.66
CA ALA A 393 0.04 6.50 13.56
C ALA A 393 -0.96 7.17 12.62
N TYR A 394 -1.90 7.96 13.15
CA TYR A 394 -2.85 8.72 12.34
C TYR A 394 -2.15 9.74 11.42
N LYS A 395 -1.14 10.46 11.92
CA LYS A 395 -0.35 11.38 11.09
C LYS A 395 0.41 10.64 9.99
N SER A 396 0.95 9.46 10.30
CA SER A 396 1.66 8.62 9.30
C SER A 396 0.70 8.13 8.21
N TYR A 397 -0.50 7.67 8.60
CA TYR A 397 -1.57 7.34 7.65
C TYR A 397 -1.95 8.53 6.75
N ARG A 398 -2.14 9.72 7.33
CA ARG A 398 -2.46 10.93 6.56
C ARG A 398 -1.33 11.34 5.62
N ALA A 399 -0.07 11.10 5.98
CA ALA A 399 1.07 11.35 5.11
C ALA A 399 1.11 10.38 3.91
N ASN A 400 0.85 9.08 4.11
CA ASN A 400 0.70 8.14 2.98
C ASN A 400 -0.52 8.50 2.11
N GLN A 401 -1.65 8.92 2.70
CA GLN A 401 -2.81 9.39 1.94
C GLN A 401 -2.59 10.73 1.22
N ALA A 402 -1.66 11.56 1.67
CA ALA A 402 -1.36 12.83 1.00
C ALA A 402 -0.29 12.67 -0.10
N HIS A 403 0.43 11.54 -0.12
CA HIS A 403 1.33 11.18 -1.20
C HIS A 403 0.54 10.88 -2.47
N SER A 404 0.91 11.44 -3.63
CA SER A 404 0.09 11.34 -4.85
C SER A 404 -0.13 9.92 -5.38
N MET A 405 0.72 8.96 -4.99
CA MET A 405 0.55 7.55 -5.34
C MET A 405 -0.37 6.78 -4.38
N HIS A 406 -0.69 7.35 -3.22
CA HIS A 406 -1.54 6.74 -2.18
C HIS A 406 -1.26 5.26 -1.88
N ASN A 407 0.00 4.83 -1.79
CA ASN A 407 0.29 3.39 -1.73
C ASN A 407 1.27 2.96 -0.63
N ILE A 408 1.37 1.64 -0.48
CA ILE A 408 2.20 0.96 0.51
C ILE A 408 2.67 -0.38 -0.06
N GLY A 409 3.88 -0.83 0.33
CA GLY A 409 4.39 -2.15 -0.02
C GLY A 409 4.29 -3.12 1.17
N VAL A 410 3.60 -4.23 0.98
CA VAL A 410 3.27 -5.25 2.00
C VAL A 410 3.16 -6.64 1.43
#